data_AF-A0A3P7LU34-F1
#
_entry.id   AF-A0A3P7LU34-F1
#
_cell.length_a   1.000
_cell.length_b   1.000
_cell.length_c   1.000
_cell.angle_alpha   90.00
_cell.angle_beta   90.00
_cell.angle_gamma   90.00
#
_symmetry.space_group_name_H-M   'P 1'
#
loop_
_entity.id
_entity.type
_entity.pdbx_description
1 polymer ?
#
loop_
_entity_poly.entity_id
_entity_poly.type
_entity_poly.pdbx_seq_one_letter_code
_entity_poly.pdbx_strand_id
1 'polypeptide(L)'
;MEGWKVTRYRSDHKPLYNGTSSSRNGVGVAVSESPRNKIAAVDQLSDRLMSIKIDIGRKILRIATAYAPQTGCKEGEKDMFWQYLDDYITSIPQDEILLLGADLNGHVGEKRI
;
A
#
# COMPACT_ATOMS: atom_id res chain seq x y z
N MET A 1 9.16 -17.43 6.22
CA MET A 1 9.62 -16.22 5.53
C MET A 1 9.01 -16.23 4.14
N GLU A 2 7.86 -15.60 3.94
CA GLU A 2 7.32 -15.39 2.59
C GLU A 2 7.95 -14.12 2.02
N GLY A 3 8.79 -14.28 0.99
CA GLY A 3 9.37 -13.18 0.24
C GLY A 3 8.34 -12.54 -0.69
N TRP A 4 8.59 -11.30 -1.08
CA TRP A 4 7.82 -10.61 -2.12
C TRP A 4 7.90 -11.39 -3.44
N LYS A 5 6.75 -11.64 -4.06
CA LYS A 5 6.69 -12.28 -5.39
C LYS A 5 6.74 -11.19 -6.46
N VAL A 6 7.72 -11.32 -7.35
CA VAL A 6 7.80 -10.52 -8.57
C VAL A 6 6.99 -11.21 -9.65
N THR A 7 5.86 -10.63 -10.01
CA THR A 7 5.14 -11.04 -11.22
C THR A 7 5.50 -10.06 -12.34
N ARG A 8 5.55 -10.49 -13.60
CA ARG A 8 5.82 -9.58 -14.74
C ARG A 8 4.48 -9.13 -15.31
N TYR A 9 4.20 -7.83 -15.31
CA TYR A 9 3.00 -7.27 -15.94
C TYR A 9 3.45 -6.31 -17.03
N ARG A 10 3.43 -6.78 -18.29
CA ARG A 10 4.07 -6.17 -19.46
C ARG A 10 5.60 -6.06 -19.32
N SER A 11 6.33 -6.06 -20.43
CA SER A 11 7.77 -6.40 -20.44
C SER A 11 8.67 -5.44 -19.65
N ASP A 12 8.16 -4.23 -19.35
CA ASP A 12 8.87 -3.08 -18.79
C ASP A 12 8.53 -2.76 -17.31
N HIS A 13 7.53 -3.43 -16.73
CA HIS A 13 7.14 -3.26 -15.32
C HIS A 13 7.17 -4.60 -14.59
N LYS A 14 7.70 -4.61 -13.35
CA LYS A 14 7.53 -5.77 -12.46
C LYS A 14 6.82 -5.34 -11.18
N PRO A 15 5.55 -5.72 -10.96
CA PRO A 15 4.85 -5.51 -9.70
C PRO A 15 5.54 -6.19 -8.51
N LEU A 16 5.56 -5.46 -7.40
CA LEU A 16 5.72 -5.98 -6.05
C LEU A 16 4.33 -6.22 -5.49
N TYR A 17 4.09 -7.40 -4.93
CA TYR A 17 2.78 -7.80 -4.43
C TYR A 17 2.86 -8.19 -2.96
N ASN A 18 1.82 -7.82 -2.21
CA ASN A 18 1.59 -8.25 -0.84
C ASN A 18 0.13 -8.71 -0.68
N GLY A 19 -0.09 -9.88 -0.09
CA GLY A 19 -1.42 -10.46 0.08
C GLY A 19 -1.35 -11.90 0.57
N THR A 20 -2.50 -12.47 0.96
CA THR A 20 -2.58 -13.85 1.46
C THR A 20 -2.73 -14.87 0.33
N SER A 21 -2.48 -16.15 0.65
CA SER A 21 -2.72 -17.29 -0.25
C SER A 21 -4.19 -17.52 -0.60
N SER A 22 -5.13 -16.83 0.08
CA SER A 22 -6.56 -17.03 -0.06
C SER A 22 -7.20 -16.39 -1.30
N SER A 23 -6.41 -15.78 -2.20
CA SER A 23 -6.87 -14.96 -3.34
C SER A 23 -7.80 -13.79 -2.97
N ARG A 24 -7.94 -13.54 -1.67
CA ARG A 24 -8.79 -12.53 -1.07
C ARG A 24 -7.89 -11.52 -0.40
N ASN A 25 -8.16 -10.24 -0.66
CA ASN A 25 -7.33 -9.11 -0.27
C ASN A 25 -5.94 -9.15 -0.94
N GLY A 26 -5.41 -7.98 -1.23
CA GLY A 26 -4.11 -7.89 -1.88
C GLY A 26 -3.86 -6.48 -2.39
N VAL A 27 -2.63 -6.06 -2.22
CA VAL A 27 -2.14 -4.77 -2.69
C VAL A 27 -0.85 -5.01 -3.46
N GLY A 28 -0.56 -4.10 -4.39
CA GLY A 28 0.63 -4.21 -5.20
C GLY A 28 1.05 -2.86 -5.73
N VAL A 29 2.34 -2.72 -5.97
CA VAL A 29 2.92 -1.55 -6.62
C VAL A 29 3.73 -1.97 -7.83
N ALA A 30 3.37 -1.42 -8.99
CA ALA A 30 4.12 -1.62 -10.22
C ALA A 30 5.20 -0.54 -10.34
N VAL A 31 6.46 -0.97 -10.49
CA VAL A 31 7.61 -0.07 -10.60
C VAL A 31 8.33 -0.36 -11.92
N SER A 32 8.50 0.69 -12.74
CA SER A 32 9.28 0.65 -13.98
C SER A 32 10.77 0.43 -13.70
N GLU A 33 11.55 0.09 -14.72
CA GLU A 33 12.96 -0.32 -14.53
C GLU A 33 13.86 0.77 -13.91
N SER A 34 13.71 2.03 -14.32
CA SER A 34 14.58 3.13 -13.84
C SER A 34 14.55 3.34 -12.31
N PRO A 35 13.38 3.48 -11.65
CA PRO A 35 13.31 3.63 -10.19
C PRO A 35 13.60 2.34 -9.41
N ARG A 36 13.61 1.17 -10.06
CA ARG A 36 13.76 -0.14 -9.38
C ARG A 36 15.05 -0.26 -8.57
N ASN A 37 16.18 0.17 -9.14
CA ASN A 37 17.49 0.07 -8.48
C ASN A 37 17.64 1.02 -7.29
N LYS A 38 16.64 1.88 -7.07
CA LYS A 38 16.59 2.85 -5.99
C LYS A 38 15.61 2.46 -4.89
N ILE A 39 14.95 1.30 -4.99
CA ILE A 39 14.09 0.80 -3.91
C ILE A 39 14.98 0.45 -2.72
N ALA A 40 14.85 1.22 -1.64
CA ALA A 40 15.60 1.07 -0.41
C ALA A 40 14.94 0.07 0.55
N ALA A 41 13.60 -0.03 0.52
CA ALA A 41 12.84 -0.94 1.37
C ALA A 41 11.46 -1.25 0.78
N VAL A 42 10.90 -2.39 1.19
CA VAL A 42 9.53 -2.81 0.94
C VAL A 42 8.92 -3.19 2.28
N ASP A 43 7.91 -2.44 2.72
CA ASP A 43 7.23 -2.68 4.01
C ASP A 43 5.90 -3.40 3.71
N GLN A 44 5.79 -4.66 4.13
CA GLN A 44 4.56 -5.46 4.03
C GLN A 44 3.83 -5.40 5.37
N LEU A 45 2.84 -4.51 5.49
CA LEU A 45 2.26 -4.13 6.77
C LEU A 45 1.05 -5.01 7.10
N SER A 46 0.21 -5.28 6.11
CA SER A 46 -0.90 -6.24 6.20
C SER A 46 -1.25 -6.77 4.81
N ASP A 47 -2.19 -7.71 4.71
CA ASP A 47 -2.74 -8.16 3.42
C ASP A 47 -3.47 -7.06 2.62
N ARG A 48 -3.66 -5.88 3.23
CA ARG A 48 -4.38 -4.72 2.71
C ARG A 48 -3.55 -3.43 2.72
N LEU A 49 -2.32 -3.45 3.19
CA LEU A 49 -1.45 -2.29 3.26
C LEU A 49 -0.01 -2.70 2.99
N MET A 50 0.63 -2.04 2.03
CA MET A 50 2.06 -2.17 1.78
C MET A 50 2.65 -0.82 1.41
N SER A 51 3.96 -0.69 1.52
CA SER A 51 4.67 0.45 0.96
C SER A 51 6.01 0.07 0.38
N ILE A 52 6.55 0.98 -0.42
CA ILE A 52 7.94 0.94 -0.84
C ILE A 52 8.60 2.28 -0.55
N LYS A 53 9.89 2.22 -0.20
CA LYS A 53 10.76 3.39 -0.11
C LYS A 53 11.65 3.44 -1.33
N ILE A 54 11.68 4.57 -2.02
CA ILE A 54 12.53 4.84 -3.16
C ILE A 54 13.44 6.00 -2.80
N ASP A 55 14.75 5.78 -2.83
CA ASP A 55 15.74 6.83 -2.68
C ASP A 55 15.80 7.68 -3.97
N ILE A 56 15.37 8.94 -3.89
CA ILE A 56 15.43 9.88 -5.01
C ILE A 56 16.62 10.85 -4.88
N GLY A 57 17.63 10.50 -4.09
CA GLY A 57 18.91 11.17 -3.91
C GLY A 57 18.91 12.15 -2.73
N ARG A 58 17.99 13.13 -2.73
CA ARG A 58 17.91 14.14 -1.64
C ARG A 58 16.88 13.82 -0.57
N LYS A 59 15.94 12.92 -0.88
CA LYS A 59 14.82 12.53 -0.04
C LYS A 59 14.45 11.08 -0.31
N ILE A 60 13.68 10.50 0.59
CA ILE A 60 12.97 9.25 0.34
C ILE A 60 11.57 9.57 -0.17
N LEU A 61 11.21 8.95 -1.29
CA LEU A 61 9.83 8.86 -1.76
C LEU A 61 9.23 7.55 -1.25
N ARG A 62 8.17 7.67 -0.47
CA ARG A 62 7.38 6.55 0.01
C ARG A 62 6.11 6.43 -0.79
N ILE A 63 5.89 5.27 -1.38
CA ILE A 63 4.64 4.93 -2.07
C ILE A 63 3.93 3.89 -1.23
N ALA A 64 2.83 4.28 -0.60
CA ALA A 64 1.96 3.38 0.13
C ALA A 64 0.76 3.01 -0.74
N THR A 65 0.35 1.74 -0.68
CA THR A 65 -0.86 1.26 -1.34
C THR A 65 -1.74 0.54 -0.34
N ALA A 66 -3.03 0.88 -0.32
CA ALA A 66 -3.98 0.35 0.64
C ALA A 66 -5.29 -0.10 -0.01
N TYR A 67 -5.94 -1.09 0.61
CA TYR A 67 -7.26 -1.57 0.22
C TYR A 67 -8.18 -1.68 1.45
N ALA A 68 -9.08 -0.71 1.61
CA ALA A 68 -10.01 -0.66 2.73
C ALA A 68 -10.99 -1.84 2.69
N PRO A 69 -11.48 -2.32 3.85
CA PRO A 69 -12.57 -3.29 3.91
C PRO A 69 -13.83 -2.78 3.18
N GLN A 70 -14.59 -3.70 2.58
CA GLN A 70 -15.84 -3.35 1.89
C GLN A 70 -16.93 -2.94 2.88
N THR A 71 -18.01 -2.30 2.41
CA THR A 71 -19.12 -1.83 3.27
C THR A 71 -19.78 -2.95 4.09
N GLY A 72 -19.82 -4.17 3.54
CA GLY A 72 -20.35 -5.36 4.21
C GLY A 72 -19.41 -6.03 5.24
N CYS A 73 -18.18 -5.55 5.39
CA CYS A 73 -17.27 -6.01 6.45
C CYS A 73 -17.73 -5.52 7.83
N LYS A 74 -17.28 -6.20 8.89
CA LYS A 74 -17.62 -5.83 10.27
C LYS A 74 -17.02 -4.47 10.61
N GLU A 75 -17.72 -3.67 11.42
CA GLU A 75 -17.24 -2.33 11.78
C GLU A 75 -15.86 -2.36 12.45
N GLY A 76 -15.64 -3.30 13.37
CA GLY A 76 -14.32 -3.48 13.98
C GLY A 76 -13.19 -3.81 12.99
N GLU A 77 -13.48 -4.45 11.85
CA GLU A 77 -12.46 -4.66 10.79
C GLU A 77 -12.12 -3.35 10.07
N LYS A 78 -13.11 -2.46 9.88
CA LYS A 78 -12.90 -1.14 9.30
C LYS A 78 -12.13 -0.24 10.26
N ASP A 79 -12.53 -0.20 11.53
CA ASP A 79 -11.86 0.60 12.56
C ASP A 79 -10.40 0.19 12.71
N MET A 80 -10.13 -1.12 12.77
CA MET A 80 -8.75 -1.62 12.80
C MET A 80 -7.95 -1.21 11.57
N PHE A 81 -8.55 -1.26 10.37
CA PHE A 81 -7.87 -0.82 9.15
C PHE A 81 -7.53 0.67 9.20
N TRP A 82 -8.47 1.52 9.61
CA TRP A 82 -8.26 2.97 9.69
C TRP A 82 -7.23 3.35 10.75
N GLN A 83 -7.29 2.73 11.94
CA GLN A 83 -6.28 2.93 12.98
C GLN A 83 -4.90 2.53 12.47
N TYR A 84 -4.80 1.37 11.82
CA TYR A 84 -3.51 0.87 11.34
C TYR A 84 -2.93 1.74 10.21
N LEU A 85 -3.79 2.26 9.33
CA LEU A 85 -3.38 3.20 8.29
C LEU A 85 -2.90 4.53 8.91
N ASP A 86 -3.60 5.05 9.91
CA ASP A 86 -3.25 6.30 10.61
C ASP A 86 -1.92 6.17 11.38
N ASP A 87 -1.76 5.09 12.15
CA ASP A 87 -0.52 4.77 12.86
C ASP A 87 0.65 4.68 11.87
N TYR A 88 0.43 4.02 10.73
CA TYR A 88 1.45 3.89 9.71
C TYR A 88 1.82 5.25 9.10
N ILE A 89 0.83 6.06 8.70
CA ILE A 89 1.08 7.38 8.12
C ILE A 89 1.83 8.28 9.11
N THR A 90 1.41 8.26 10.38
CA THR A 90 2.02 9.04 11.46
C THR A 90 3.45 8.59 11.79
N SER A 91 3.78 7.32 11.58
CA SER A 91 5.14 6.79 11.77
C SER A 91 6.15 7.25 10.72
N ILE A 92 5.69 7.80 9.59
CA ILE A 92 6.58 8.21 8.49
C ILE A 92 7.30 9.50 8.87
N PRO A 93 8.65 9.55 8.74
CA PRO A 93 9.40 10.77 9.00
C PRO A 93 8.95 11.94 8.12
N GLN A 94 8.84 13.14 8.70
CA GLN A 94 8.32 14.33 8.01
C GLN A 94 9.19 14.79 6.82
N ASP A 95 10.45 14.38 6.76
CA ASP A 95 11.36 14.69 5.68
C ASP A 95 11.17 13.80 4.45
N GLU A 96 10.50 12.65 4.60
CA GLU A 96 10.06 11.78 3.50
C GLU A 96 8.83 12.36 2.77
N ILE A 97 8.70 12.05 1.47
CA ILE A 97 7.51 12.36 0.69
C ILE A 97 6.61 11.13 0.68
N LEU A 98 5.37 11.24 1.15
CA LEU A 98 4.38 10.17 1.06
C LEU A 98 3.43 10.37 -0.13
N LEU A 99 3.30 9.34 -0.96
CA LEU A 99 2.21 9.16 -1.92
C LEU A 99 1.36 7.95 -1.49
N LEU A 100 0.07 8.17 -1.27
CA LEU A 100 -0.88 7.10 -0.96
C LEU A 100 -1.78 6.84 -2.19
N GLY A 101 -1.63 5.67 -2.80
CA GLY A 101 -2.55 5.16 -3.82
C GLY A 101 -3.43 4.07 -3.23
N ALA A 102 -4.70 4.37 -2.96
CA ALA A 102 -5.57 3.45 -2.24
C ALA A 102 -6.98 3.37 -2.81
N ASP A 103 -7.58 2.19 -2.70
CA ASP A 103 -9.04 2.03 -2.79
C ASP A 103 -9.59 2.05 -1.37
N LEU A 104 -10.21 3.18 -1.02
CA LEU A 104 -10.71 3.46 0.32
C LEU A 104 -12.16 3.01 0.52
N ASN A 105 -12.84 2.49 -0.51
CA ASN A 105 -14.25 2.09 -0.47
C ASN A 105 -15.19 3.18 0.11
N GLY A 106 -14.80 4.45 0.02
CA GLY A 106 -15.57 5.59 0.51
C GLY A 106 -16.81 5.82 -0.35
N HIS A 107 -17.98 5.84 0.29
CA HIS A 107 -19.22 6.25 -0.35
C HIS A 107 -19.45 7.74 -0.11
N VAL A 108 -19.72 8.50 -1.17
CA VAL A 108 -20.11 9.90 -1.06
C VAL A 108 -21.65 9.97 -1.15
N GLY A 109 -22.32 10.09 0.01
CA GLY A 109 -23.80 10.02 0.18
C GLY A 109 -24.30 8.58 0.42
N GLU A 110 -25.34 8.25 1.21
CA GLU A 110 -26.47 8.98 1.79
C GLU A 110 -26.43 9.09 3.33
N LYS A 111 -26.26 10.31 3.83
CA LYS A 111 -27.17 10.99 4.78
C LYS A 111 -26.58 12.37 5.11
N ARG A 112 -27.19 13.41 4.54
CA ARG A 112 -27.43 14.64 5.29
C ARG A 112 -28.54 14.31 6.28
N ILE A 113 -28.26 14.24 7.57
CA ILE A 113 -29.08 14.80 8.65
C ILE A 113 -28.12 15.15 9.80
#